data_AF-A0A7C5MB68-F1
#
_entry.id   AF-A0A7C5MB68-F1
#
_cell.length_a   1.000
_cell.length_b   1.000
_cell.length_c   1.000
_cell.angle_alpha   90.00
_cell.angle_beta   90.00
_cell.angle_gamma   90.00
#
_symmetry.space_group_name_H-M   'P 1'
#
loop_
_entity.id
_entity.type
_entity.pdbx_description
1 polymer ?
#
loop_
_entity_poly.entity_id
_entity_poly.type
_entity_poly.pdbx_seq_one_letter_code
_entity_poly.pdbx_strand_id
1 'polypeptide(L)'
;MNRLLKVSIAVVFFAALVSGCADVRGKPEPECTYCHGSDGQAAPPVDTRGHVDKTMRGVGAHQAHLAPKRARPVPCETCHVVPETAKGHQDGPPAEVVFSGLAVAALGAAVDQGGGAFRDDTHVTCRNIYCHGATLSGGTLTEPIWNASDSAKFGACGACHGMPPDKGQFPHQVGPHKSITCGKCHPDAKGSSDIAQPGDHVNGKVDADPAARDCSMCHQPGGESGK
;
A
#
# COMPACT_ATOMS: atom_id res chain seq x y z
N MET A 1 -28.16 70.07 34.67
CA MET A 1 -29.01 68.93 34.22
C MET A 1 -28.75 68.77 32.71
N ASN A 2 -28.36 67.64 32.12
CA ASN A 2 -28.17 66.28 32.60
C ASN A 2 -27.28 65.53 31.58
N ARG A 3 -26.19 64.93 32.09
CA ARG A 3 -25.51 63.67 31.67
C ARG A 3 -25.08 63.46 30.21
N LEU A 4 -23.78 63.70 29.97
CA LEU A 4 -22.99 63.00 28.95
C LEU A 4 -22.78 61.54 29.39
N LEU A 5 -23.35 60.58 28.66
CA LEU A 5 -23.09 59.15 28.81
C LEU A 5 -21.66 58.85 28.31
N LYS A 6 -20.75 58.48 29.21
CA LYS A 6 -19.47 57.85 28.85
C LYS A 6 -19.73 56.35 28.60
N VAL A 7 -19.90 55.97 27.32
CA VAL A 7 -19.89 54.55 26.94
C VAL A 7 -18.43 54.13 26.81
N SER A 8 -17.95 53.40 27.81
CA SER A 8 -16.66 52.71 27.72
C SER A 8 -16.88 51.42 26.93
N ILE A 9 -16.53 51.42 25.65
CA ILE A 9 -16.45 50.18 24.87
C ILE A 9 -15.15 49.51 25.30
N ALA A 10 -15.25 48.52 26.19
CA ALA A 10 -14.17 47.58 26.40
C ALA A 10 -13.97 46.83 25.09
N VAL A 11 -12.86 47.14 24.40
CA VAL A 11 -12.38 46.34 23.28
C VAL A 11 -11.95 45.01 23.88
N VAL A 12 -12.86 44.05 23.95
CA VAL A 12 -12.53 42.66 24.18
C VAL A 12 -11.80 42.21 22.92
N PHE A 13 -10.47 42.18 22.98
CA PHE A 13 -9.66 41.44 22.03
C PHE A 13 -10.06 39.97 22.15
N PHE A 14 -11.04 39.55 21.35
CA PHE A 14 -11.17 38.15 21.01
C PHE A 14 -9.92 37.82 20.19
N ALA A 15 -8.92 37.24 20.86
CA ALA A 15 -7.86 36.52 20.18
C ALA A 15 -8.52 35.34 19.47
N ALA A 16 -9.00 35.57 18.25
CA ALA A 16 -9.23 34.50 17.32
C ALA A 16 -7.87 33.84 17.09
N LEU A 17 -7.64 32.70 17.74
CA LEU A 17 -6.65 31.72 17.32
C LEU A 17 -7.11 31.21 15.95
N VAL A 18 -6.90 32.04 14.93
CA VAL A 18 -6.78 31.57 13.56
C VAL A 18 -5.44 30.85 13.55
N SER A 19 -5.45 29.57 13.86
CA SER A 19 -4.35 28.67 13.52
C SER A 19 -4.34 28.51 12.00
N GLY A 20 -4.07 29.61 11.30
CA GLY A 20 -3.72 29.60 9.90
C GLY A 20 -2.25 29.23 9.80
N CYS A 21 -1.94 28.31 8.89
CA CYS A 21 -0.58 28.02 8.43
C CYS A 21 0.00 29.24 7.72
N ALA A 22 0.30 30.31 8.46
CA ALA A 22 0.92 31.51 7.93
C ALA A 22 2.37 31.56 8.43
N ASP A 23 3.27 31.33 7.47
CA ASP A 23 4.70 31.60 7.49
C ASP A 23 5.57 30.72 8.43
N VAL A 24 6.14 29.66 7.84
CA VAL A 24 7.18 28.80 8.45
C VAL A 24 8.61 29.34 8.24
N ARG A 25 8.80 30.53 7.65
CA ARG A 25 10.13 31.10 7.51
C ARG A 25 10.74 31.41 8.89
N GLY A 26 11.70 30.60 9.31
CA GLY A 26 12.50 30.82 10.53
C GLY A 26 12.10 29.96 11.74
N LYS A 27 11.23 28.97 11.59
CA LYS A 27 11.03 27.94 12.63
C LYS A 27 12.02 26.77 12.43
N PRO A 28 12.40 26.02 13.49
CA PRO A 28 13.16 24.78 13.33
C PRO A 28 12.42 23.89 12.34
N GLU A 29 13.16 23.19 11.47
CA GLU A 29 12.57 22.23 10.55
C GLU A 29 11.66 21.27 11.35
N PRO A 30 10.41 21.03 10.91
CA PRO A 30 9.57 20.07 11.59
C PRO A 30 10.27 18.71 11.55
N GLU A 31 10.42 18.08 12.71
CA GLU A 31 10.89 16.70 12.78
C GLU A 31 9.94 15.79 11.97
N CYS A 32 10.45 14.69 11.42
CA CYS A 32 9.66 13.78 10.59
C CYS A 32 8.37 13.31 11.30
N THR A 33 8.41 13.18 12.63
CA THR A 33 7.27 12.75 13.47
C THR A 33 6.09 13.72 13.47
N TYR A 34 6.31 15.00 13.12
CA TYR A 34 5.25 16.00 13.01
C TYR A 34 4.25 15.69 11.89
N CYS A 35 4.73 15.14 10.76
CA CYS A 35 3.89 14.76 9.61
C CYS A 35 3.74 13.24 9.46
N HIS A 36 4.78 12.47 9.76
CA HIS A 36 4.78 11.02 9.61
C HIS A 36 4.32 10.30 10.88
N GLY A 37 3.77 11.01 11.87
CA GLY A 37 3.25 10.42 13.09
C GLY A 37 4.33 9.95 14.08
N SER A 38 3.89 9.63 15.29
CA SER A 38 4.69 9.15 16.41
C SER A 38 4.14 7.84 16.96
N ASP A 39 4.81 7.24 17.95
CA ASP A 39 4.26 6.17 18.80
C ASP A 39 3.78 4.91 18.04
N GLY A 40 4.52 4.52 17.00
CA GLY A 40 4.24 3.32 16.19
C GLY A 40 3.25 3.54 15.04
N GLN A 41 2.79 4.77 14.82
CA GLN A 41 1.95 5.18 13.68
C GLN A 41 2.78 5.94 12.64
N ALA A 42 3.87 5.31 12.19
CA ALA A 42 4.84 5.92 11.28
C ALA A 42 4.31 5.94 9.84
N ALA A 43 3.53 6.96 9.48
CA ALA A 43 3.11 7.35 8.13
C ALA A 43 1.83 6.71 7.55
N PRO A 44 0.86 7.55 7.16
CA PRO A 44 0.59 8.88 7.64
C PRO A 44 -0.68 8.82 8.48
N PRO A 45 -0.61 9.27 9.73
CA PRO A 45 -1.83 9.69 10.38
C PRO A 45 -2.24 11.10 9.94
N VAL A 46 -1.35 11.95 9.36
CA VAL A 46 -1.72 13.32 8.91
C VAL A 46 -0.92 13.77 7.67
N ASP A 47 -1.57 14.24 6.60
CA ASP A 47 -0.87 14.88 5.46
C ASP A 47 -0.46 16.34 5.75
N THR A 48 0.32 16.97 4.86
CA THR A 48 0.80 18.37 5.04
C THR A 48 -0.31 19.42 5.10
N ARG A 49 -1.56 19.02 4.87
CA ARG A 49 -2.76 19.87 4.87
C ARG A 49 -3.76 19.44 5.95
N GLY A 50 -3.34 18.55 6.86
CA GLY A 50 -4.11 18.15 8.03
C GLY A 50 -5.06 16.97 7.80
N HIS A 51 -5.06 16.34 6.63
CA HIS A 51 -5.94 15.21 6.36
C HIS A 51 -5.46 13.94 7.04
N VAL A 52 -6.41 13.17 7.57
CA VAL A 52 -6.12 11.89 8.25
C VAL A 52 -6.85 10.69 7.60
N ASP A 53 -7.76 10.98 6.66
CA ASP A 53 -8.54 9.94 5.98
C ASP A 53 -7.73 9.36 4.82
N LYS A 54 -7.62 8.02 4.78
CA LYS A 54 -6.93 7.27 3.71
C LYS A 54 -7.48 7.53 2.30
N THR A 55 -8.70 8.06 2.19
CA THR A 55 -9.30 8.46 0.90
C THR A 55 -8.71 9.75 0.34
N MET A 56 -7.95 10.47 1.15
CA MET A 56 -7.16 11.62 0.71
C MET A 56 -5.83 11.15 0.13
N ARG A 57 -5.46 11.67 -1.04
CA ARG A 57 -4.25 11.26 -1.77
C ARG A 57 -2.96 11.41 -0.95
N GLY A 58 -2.90 12.42 -0.08
CA GLY A 58 -1.75 12.70 0.79
C GLY A 58 -1.61 11.70 1.95
N VAL A 59 -2.67 10.95 2.25
CA VAL A 59 -2.71 9.93 3.31
C VAL A 59 -2.60 8.53 2.69
N GLY A 60 -3.59 8.16 1.86
CA GLY A 60 -3.59 6.94 1.08
C GLY A 60 -3.36 5.64 1.87
N ALA A 61 -2.74 4.66 1.20
CA ALA A 61 -2.64 3.28 1.67
C ALA A 61 -1.35 2.94 2.43
N HIS A 62 -0.58 3.91 2.96
CA HIS A 62 0.67 3.59 3.66
C HIS A 62 0.47 2.58 4.80
N GLN A 63 -0.59 2.71 5.61
CA GLN A 63 -0.81 1.79 6.71
C GLN A 63 -1.08 0.35 6.24
N ALA A 64 -1.64 0.16 5.05
CA ALA A 64 -1.79 -1.16 4.45
C ALA A 64 -0.43 -1.79 4.08
N HIS A 65 0.59 -0.97 3.79
CA HIS A 65 1.94 -1.39 3.45
C HIS A 65 2.84 -1.58 4.68
N LEU A 66 2.66 -0.76 5.73
CA LEU A 66 3.45 -0.84 6.97
C LEU A 66 2.99 -1.97 7.89
N ALA A 67 1.69 -2.25 7.90
CA ALA A 67 1.10 -3.36 8.66
C ALA A 67 0.29 -4.30 7.76
N PRO A 68 0.93 -4.94 6.75
CA PRO A 68 0.24 -5.84 5.84
C PRO A 68 -0.10 -7.15 6.55
N LYS A 69 -1.23 -7.73 6.18
CA LYS A 69 -1.67 -9.03 6.74
C LYS A 69 -1.01 -10.24 6.08
N ARG A 70 -0.38 -10.05 4.91
CA ARG A 70 -0.03 -11.10 3.96
C ARG A 70 1.38 -11.00 3.37
N ALA A 71 2.17 -10.08 3.89
CA ALA A 71 3.55 -9.87 3.49
C ALA A 71 4.33 -9.43 4.72
N ARG A 72 5.64 -9.27 4.57
CA ARG A 72 6.43 -8.50 5.54
C ARG A 72 6.02 -7.02 5.46
N PRO A 73 6.11 -6.27 6.58
CA PRO A 73 6.07 -4.80 6.54
C PRO A 73 6.96 -4.28 5.41
N VAL A 74 6.42 -3.36 4.61
CA VAL A 74 7.13 -2.73 3.49
C VAL A 74 7.84 -1.49 4.01
N PRO A 75 9.19 -1.46 4.02
CA PRO A 75 9.93 -0.26 4.39
C PRO A 75 9.69 0.89 3.42
N CYS A 76 9.70 2.13 3.90
CA CYS A 76 9.40 3.33 3.10
C CYS A 76 10.30 3.46 1.86
N GLU A 77 11.59 3.15 2.00
CA GLU A 77 12.61 3.19 0.96
C GLU A 77 12.38 2.17 -0.17
N THR A 78 11.45 1.24 0.02
CA THR A 78 11.00 0.32 -1.04
C THR A 78 10.22 1.04 -2.13
N CYS A 79 9.53 2.12 -1.75
CA CYS A 79 8.66 2.87 -2.63
C CYS A 79 9.35 4.12 -3.15
N HIS A 80 9.84 4.98 -2.25
CA HIS A 80 10.37 6.28 -2.63
C HIS A 80 11.60 6.64 -1.82
N VAL A 81 12.35 7.64 -2.31
CA VAL A 81 13.46 8.21 -1.56
C VAL A 81 12.90 8.80 -0.26
N VAL A 82 13.40 8.32 0.88
CA VAL A 82 13.10 8.89 2.19
C VAL A 82 14.17 9.94 2.49
N PRO A 83 13.82 11.24 2.51
CA PRO A 83 14.80 12.28 2.77
C PRO A 83 15.22 12.27 4.24
N GLU A 84 16.48 12.63 4.50
CA GLU A 84 17.02 12.77 5.87
C GLU A 84 16.45 13.98 6.61
N THR A 85 15.93 14.97 5.87
CA THR A 85 15.44 16.25 6.39
C THR A 85 14.12 16.67 5.72
N ALA A 86 13.34 17.52 6.37
CA ALA A 86 12.12 18.08 5.78
C ALA A 86 12.40 19.08 4.64
N LYS A 87 13.63 19.61 4.56
CA LYS A 87 14.04 20.57 3.52
C LYS A 87 13.93 19.96 2.11
N GLY A 88 13.17 20.62 1.22
CA GLY A 88 12.90 20.13 -0.13
C GLY A 88 11.92 18.96 -0.20
N HIS A 89 11.45 18.46 0.94
CA HIS A 89 10.32 17.53 1.04
C HIS A 89 9.01 18.26 1.34
N GLN A 90 9.10 19.37 2.07
CA GLN A 90 8.01 20.34 2.27
C GLN A 90 8.26 21.59 1.43
N ASP A 91 8.10 21.47 0.12
CA ASP A 91 8.04 22.60 -0.81
C ASP A 91 6.60 22.82 -1.33
N GLY A 92 6.45 23.74 -2.28
CA GLY A 92 5.13 24.10 -2.80
C GLY A 92 4.45 22.93 -3.50
N PRO A 93 3.11 22.84 -3.50
CA PRO A 93 2.43 21.76 -4.18
C PRO A 93 2.67 21.80 -5.70
N PRO A 94 2.69 20.64 -6.37
CA PRO A 94 2.48 19.30 -5.81
C PRO A 94 3.77 18.76 -5.15
N ALA A 95 3.67 18.08 -4.00
CA ALA A 95 4.83 17.39 -3.44
C ALA A 95 5.34 16.33 -4.42
N GLU A 96 6.61 16.38 -4.80
CA GLU A 96 7.22 15.40 -5.69
C GLU A 96 7.67 14.15 -4.93
N VAL A 97 7.05 13.01 -5.26
CA VAL A 97 7.49 11.70 -4.75
C VAL A 97 8.38 11.04 -5.79
N VAL A 98 9.67 10.98 -5.51
CA VAL A 98 10.63 10.26 -6.35
C VAL A 98 10.63 8.78 -5.95
N PHE A 99 10.02 7.94 -6.77
CA PHE A 99 10.07 6.49 -6.54
C PHE A 99 11.49 5.94 -6.70
N SER A 100 11.81 4.92 -5.91
CA SER A 100 13.12 4.28 -5.85
C SER A 100 12.98 2.80 -5.47
N GLY A 101 14.12 2.10 -5.35
CA GLY A 101 14.13 0.74 -4.82
C GLY A 101 13.36 -0.27 -5.66
N LEU A 102 12.62 -1.17 -4.99
CA LEU A 102 11.87 -2.22 -5.67
C LEU A 102 10.70 -1.68 -6.49
N ALA A 103 10.10 -0.53 -6.12
CA ALA A 103 8.97 0.02 -6.87
C ALA A 103 9.31 0.27 -8.34
N VAL A 104 10.55 0.69 -8.64
CA VAL A 104 11.04 0.94 -10.00
C VAL A 104 11.91 -0.18 -10.57
N ALA A 105 12.12 -1.27 -9.82
CA ALA A 105 12.98 -2.37 -10.25
C ALA A 105 12.34 -3.25 -11.35
N ALA A 106 11.01 -3.24 -11.46
CA ALA A 106 10.29 -4.00 -12.47
C ALA A 106 9.90 -3.13 -13.65
N LEU A 107 10.55 -3.42 -14.79
CA LEU A 107 10.28 -2.89 -16.13
C LEU A 107 10.75 -1.42 -16.28
N GLY A 108 11.54 -1.15 -17.32
CA GLY A 108 12.03 0.18 -17.68
C GLY A 108 10.94 1.17 -18.14
N ALA A 109 9.78 1.15 -17.49
CA ALA A 109 8.68 2.10 -17.63
C ALA A 109 8.62 2.97 -16.36
N ALA A 110 8.30 4.25 -16.54
CA ALA A 110 8.10 5.16 -15.42
C ALA A 110 6.87 4.72 -14.59
N VAL A 111 6.92 4.95 -13.27
CA VAL A 111 5.76 4.76 -12.40
C VAL A 111 4.62 5.63 -12.91
N ASP A 112 3.51 5.01 -13.30
CA ASP A 112 2.31 5.72 -13.73
C ASP A 112 1.41 5.95 -12.52
N GLN A 113 1.56 7.13 -11.91
CA GLN A 113 0.59 7.67 -10.98
C GLN A 113 -0.60 8.24 -11.78
N GLY A 114 -1.42 7.37 -12.37
CA GLY A 114 -2.62 7.82 -13.08
C GLY A 114 -3.49 8.67 -12.16
N GLY A 115 -3.86 9.88 -12.59
CA GLY A 115 -4.64 10.81 -11.79
C GLY A 115 -5.10 12.03 -12.61
N GLY A 116 -6.30 12.53 -12.29
CA GLY A 116 -6.84 13.78 -12.86
C GLY A 116 -6.15 15.03 -12.30
N ALA A 117 -6.83 16.17 -12.36
CA ALA A 117 -6.34 17.42 -11.77
C ALA A 117 -5.83 17.24 -10.33
N PHE A 118 -4.83 18.02 -9.90
CA PHE A 118 -4.24 17.91 -8.58
C PHE A 118 -5.22 18.39 -7.47
N ARG A 119 -6.15 17.51 -7.09
CA ARG A 119 -7.10 17.67 -5.97
C ARG A 119 -6.95 16.52 -5.00
N ASP A 120 -7.39 16.73 -3.77
CA ASP A 120 -7.11 15.85 -2.64
C ASP A 120 -7.79 14.50 -2.73
N ASP A 121 -9.00 14.51 -3.28
CA ASP A 121 -9.90 13.38 -3.49
C ASP A 121 -9.64 12.68 -4.82
N THR A 122 -8.71 13.18 -5.64
CA THR A 122 -8.40 12.58 -6.92
C THR A 122 -7.76 11.22 -6.69
N HIS A 123 -8.33 10.19 -7.31
CA HIS A 123 -7.77 8.85 -7.25
C HIS A 123 -6.39 8.81 -7.90
N VAL A 124 -5.44 8.24 -7.17
CA VAL A 124 -4.10 7.92 -7.67
C VAL A 124 -4.02 6.42 -7.85
N THR A 125 -3.68 5.94 -9.05
CA THR A 125 -3.48 4.50 -9.29
C THR A 125 -2.00 4.17 -9.21
N CYS A 126 -1.64 3.06 -8.59
CA CYS A 126 -0.28 2.53 -8.61
C CYS A 126 -0.23 1.36 -9.60
N ARG A 127 0.34 1.58 -10.78
CA ARG A 127 0.56 0.52 -11.78
C ARG A 127 1.95 0.62 -12.39
N ASN A 128 2.34 -0.44 -13.09
CA ASN A 128 3.69 -0.59 -13.66
C ASN A 128 4.80 -0.52 -12.61
N ILE A 129 4.55 -1.04 -11.40
CA ILE A 129 5.57 -1.21 -10.36
C ILE A 129 5.70 -2.68 -9.99
N TYR A 130 6.79 -3.05 -9.32
CA TYR A 130 7.07 -4.45 -8.98
C TYR A 130 5.90 -5.18 -8.30
N CYS A 131 5.21 -4.55 -7.35
CA CYS A 131 4.11 -5.17 -6.61
C CYS A 131 2.73 -5.03 -7.28
N HIS A 132 2.54 -4.06 -8.17
CA HIS A 132 1.23 -3.68 -8.72
C HIS A 132 1.31 -3.47 -10.24
N GLY A 133 0.51 -4.25 -10.96
CA GLY A 133 0.49 -4.31 -12.42
C GLY A 133 1.61 -5.20 -12.97
N ALA A 134 2.82 -4.67 -13.07
CA ALA A 134 3.91 -5.17 -13.91
C ALA A 134 4.17 -6.70 -13.85
N THR A 135 4.12 -7.27 -12.65
CA THR A 135 4.48 -8.69 -12.40
C THR A 135 3.27 -9.59 -12.18
N LEU A 136 2.06 -9.02 -12.13
CA LEU A 136 0.86 -9.71 -11.71
C LEU A 136 0.06 -10.25 -12.92
N SER A 137 -0.48 -11.46 -12.80
CA SER A 137 -1.38 -12.04 -13.79
C SER A 137 -2.50 -12.86 -13.15
N GLY A 138 -3.64 -12.94 -13.84
CA GLY A 138 -4.81 -13.69 -13.39
C GLY A 138 -5.56 -13.10 -12.18
N GLY A 139 -5.05 -12.01 -11.59
CA GLY A 139 -5.71 -11.30 -10.50
C GLY A 139 -6.81 -10.35 -10.98
N THR A 140 -7.79 -10.06 -10.14
CA THR A 140 -8.91 -9.17 -10.46
C THR A 140 -8.67 -7.71 -10.09
N LEU A 141 -7.63 -7.42 -9.30
CA LEU A 141 -7.33 -6.12 -8.72
C LEU A 141 -5.81 -5.84 -8.74
N THR A 142 -5.19 -6.04 -9.90
CA THR A 142 -3.73 -5.93 -10.09
C THR A 142 -3.20 -4.48 -10.06
N GLU A 143 -4.08 -3.51 -10.29
CA GLU A 143 -3.77 -2.07 -10.30
C GLU A 143 -4.62 -1.35 -9.23
N PRO A 144 -4.17 -1.32 -7.96
CA PRO A 144 -4.92 -0.70 -6.89
C PRO A 144 -4.95 0.82 -6.97
N ILE A 145 -6.02 1.38 -6.43
CA ILE A 145 -6.14 2.82 -6.17
C ILE A 145 -5.54 3.09 -4.79
N TRP A 146 -4.54 3.96 -4.74
CA TRP A 146 -3.78 4.37 -3.57
C TRP A 146 -4.66 4.88 -2.43
N ASN A 147 -5.66 5.69 -2.78
CA ASN A 147 -6.61 6.30 -1.85
C ASN A 147 -8.01 5.68 -1.99
N ALA A 148 -8.08 4.36 -2.21
CA ALA A 148 -9.35 3.65 -2.24
C ALA A 148 -10.06 3.68 -0.88
N SER A 149 -11.37 3.98 -0.90
CA SER A 149 -12.24 3.85 0.27
C SER A 149 -12.32 2.40 0.76
N ASP A 150 -12.46 1.46 -0.17
CA ASP A 150 -12.44 0.03 0.10
C ASP A 150 -11.06 -0.58 -0.23
N SER A 151 -10.09 -0.35 0.64
CA SER A 151 -8.76 -0.96 0.51
C SER A 151 -8.73 -2.43 0.97
N ALA A 152 -9.76 -2.90 1.69
CA ALA A 152 -9.80 -4.26 2.24
C ALA A 152 -9.91 -5.32 1.15
N LYS A 153 -10.59 -5.03 0.03
CA LYS A 153 -10.71 -5.93 -1.13
C LYS A 153 -9.38 -6.33 -1.78
N PHE A 154 -8.35 -5.47 -1.71
CA PHE A 154 -7.01 -5.82 -2.22
C PHE A 154 -6.33 -6.88 -1.34
N GLY A 155 -6.77 -6.97 -0.09
CA GLY A 155 -6.48 -8.07 0.80
C GLY A 155 -7.43 -9.26 0.59
N ALA A 156 -7.95 -9.55 -0.60
CA ALA A 156 -8.60 -10.83 -0.91
C ALA A 156 -7.64 -11.73 -1.70
N CYS A 157 -7.75 -13.05 -1.55
CA CYS A 157 -7.02 -13.96 -2.43
C CYS A 157 -7.62 -13.88 -3.84
N GLY A 158 -6.81 -14.01 -4.89
CA GLY A 158 -7.27 -13.74 -6.26
C GLY A 158 -7.29 -12.26 -6.65
N ALA A 159 -7.06 -11.34 -5.71
CA ALA A 159 -6.98 -9.90 -6.00
C ALA A 159 -5.69 -9.57 -6.76
N CYS A 160 -4.54 -10.02 -6.24
CA CYS A 160 -3.23 -9.70 -6.82
C CYS A 160 -2.86 -10.62 -7.99
N HIS A 161 -3.04 -11.92 -7.84
CA HIS A 161 -2.72 -12.91 -8.88
C HIS A 161 -3.82 -13.96 -8.95
N GLY A 162 -3.84 -14.77 -10.01
CA GLY A 162 -4.81 -15.87 -10.13
C GLY A 162 -4.77 -16.81 -8.94
N MET A 163 -5.92 -17.33 -8.51
CA MET A 163 -6.00 -18.37 -7.48
C MET A 163 -6.82 -19.55 -8.01
N PRO A 164 -6.18 -20.62 -8.54
CA PRO A 164 -4.73 -20.81 -8.66
C PRO A 164 -4.08 -19.87 -9.71
N PRO A 165 -2.76 -19.61 -9.63
CA PRO A 165 -2.08 -18.78 -10.62
C PRO A 165 -2.21 -19.34 -12.04
N ASP A 166 -2.46 -18.47 -13.01
CA ASP A 166 -2.56 -18.83 -14.43
C ASP A 166 -1.19 -19.02 -15.08
N LYS A 167 -0.15 -18.42 -14.49
CA LYS A 167 1.25 -18.52 -14.89
C LYS A 167 2.07 -19.24 -13.83
N GLY A 168 3.03 -20.04 -14.29
CA GLY A 168 3.94 -20.82 -13.45
C GLY A 168 4.86 -21.64 -14.34
N GLN A 169 5.78 -22.39 -13.73
CA GLN A 169 6.64 -23.31 -14.49
C GLN A 169 5.83 -24.46 -15.13
N PHE A 170 4.64 -24.75 -14.59
CA PHE A 170 3.69 -25.72 -15.14
C PHE A 170 2.28 -25.14 -15.13
N PRO A 171 1.43 -25.49 -16.09
CA PRO A 171 0.01 -25.17 -16.02
C PRO A 171 -0.60 -25.79 -14.77
N HIS A 172 -1.36 -25.01 -13.99
CA HIS A 172 -2.13 -25.54 -12.87
C HIS A 172 -3.26 -26.42 -13.42
N GLN A 173 -3.01 -27.72 -13.56
CA GLN A 173 -3.97 -28.75 -13.95
C GLN A 173 -4.96 -29.04 -12.80
N VAL A 174 -5.49 -28.00 -12.14
CA VAL A 174 -6.47 -28.16 -11.06
C VAL A 174 -7.78 -28.72 -11.58
N GLY A 175 -8.10 -28.55 -12.87
CA GLY A 175 -9.31 -29.08 -13.50
C GLY A 175 -9.53 -30.57 -13.22
N PRO A 176 -8.56 -31.44 -13.57
CA PRO A 176 -8.60 -32.88 -13.23
C PRO A 176 -8.28 -33.19 -11.76
N HIS A 177 -7.72 -32.26 -10.99
CA HIS A 177 -7.23 -32.49 -9.62
C HIS A 177 -7.91 -31.61 -8.55
N LYS A 178 -9.19 -31.25 -8.73
CA LYS A 178 -9.91 -30.30 -7.85
C LYS A 178 -9.99 -30.73 -6.39
N SER A 179 -9.84 -32.02 -6.11
CA SER A 179 -9.84 -32.59 -4.75
C SER A 179 -8.49 -32.50 -4.04
N ILE A 180 -7.41 -32.13 -4.75
CA ILE A 180 -6.08 -31.95 -4.16
C ILE A 180 -5.99 -30.55 -3.57
N THR A 181 -5.65 -30.47 -2.28
CA THR A 181 -5.41 -29.17 -1.62
C THR A 181 -4.09 -28.57 -2.08
N CYS A 182 -4.00 -27.22 -2.09
CA CYS A 182 -2.80 -26.50 -2.53
C CYS A 182 -1.54 -26.98 -1.79
N GLY A 183 -1.68 -27.34 -0.52
CA GLY A 183 -0.60 -27.80 0.36
C GLY A 183 0.08 -29.09 -0.07
N LYS A 184 -0.54 -29.86 -0.98
CA LYS A 184 0.09 -31.05 -1.54
C LYS A 184 1.25 -30.70 -2.48
N CYS A 185 1.21 -29.53 -3.12
CA CYS A 185 2.25 -29.06 -4.04
C CYS A 185 2.99 -27.83 -3.51
N HIS A 186 2.33 -27.03 -2.67
CA HIS A 186 2.84 -25.78 -2.08
C HIS A 186 2.87 -25.92 -0.55
N PRO A 187 3.97 -26.42 0.04
CA PRO A 187 4.04 -26.70 1.48
C PRO A 187 3.65 -25.52 2.38
N ASP A 188 3.91 -24.28 1.92
CA ASP A 188 3.59 -23.05 2.65
C ASP A 188 2.11 -22.66 2.56
N ALA A 189 1.41 -23.15 1.54
CA ALA A 189 -0.04 -23.04 1.43
C ALA A 189 -0.65 -24.22 2.19
N LYS A 190 -0.83 -24.12 3.52
CA LYS A 190 -1.31 -25.18 4.44
C LYS A 190 -2.74 -25.67 4.18
N GLY A 191 -3.12 -25.95 2.93
CA GLY A 191 -4.45 -26.37 2.51
C GLY A 191 -5.53 -25.30 2.61
N SER A 192 -5.18 -24.07 3.00
CA SER A 192 -6.10 -22.93 3.07
C SER A 192 -5.57 -21.75 2.24
N SER A 193 -6.42 -20.74 2.10
CA SER A 193 -6.06 -19.43 1.56
C SER A 193 -5.26 -18.56 2.54
N ASP A 194 -4.74 -19.15 3.64
CA ASP A 194 -3.94 -18.44 4.63
C ASP A 194 -2.45 -18.57 4.32
N ILE A 195 -1.74 -17.46 4.49
CA ILE A 195 -0.29 -17.41 4.37
C ILE A 195 0.28 -17.71 5.75
N ALA A 196 0.76 -18.95 5.93
CA ALA A 196 1.30 -19.39 7.21
C ALA A 196 2.57 -18.61 7.61
N GLN A 197 3.34 -18.15 6.63
CA GLN A 197 4.57 -17.37 6.81
C GLN A 197 4.52 -16.13 5.91
N PRO A 198 4.10 -14.95 6.41
CA PRO A 198 4.09 -13.72 5.62
C PRO A 198 5.45 -13.34 5.04
N GLY A 199 6.54 -13.84 5.62
CA GLY A 199 7.90 -13.71 5.10
C GLY A 199 8.11 -14.33 3.72
N ASP A 200 7.35 -15.37 3.41
CA ASP A 200 7.50 -16.16 2.20
C ASP A 200 6.54 -15.71 1.09
N HIS A 201 5.62 -14.79 1.39
CA HIS A 201 4.69 -14.24 0.41
C HIS A 201 5.09 -12.80 0.07
N VAL A 202 5.18 -12.51 -1.24
CA VAL A 202 5.73 -11.24 -1.80
C VAL A 202 7.25 -11.10 -1.60
N ASN A 203 8.00 -12.22 -1.63
CA ASN A 203 9.48 -12.22 -1.58
C ASN A 203 10.15 -12.41 -2.95
N GLY A 204 9.36 -12.52 -4.04
CA GLY A 204 9.86 -12.75 -5.40
C GLY A 204 10.22 -14.21 -5.72
N LYS A 205 10.00 -15.14 -4.80
CA LYS A 205 10.21 -16.57 -4.98
C LYS A 205 8.87 -17.30 -4.93
N VAL A 206 8.72 -18.30 -5.80
CA VAL A 206 7.58 -19.23 -5.73
C VAL A 206 8.04 -20.47 -4.98
N ASP A 207 7.46 -20.69 -3.80
CA ASP A 207 7.72 -21.88 -3.01
C ASP A 207 6.77 -23.01 -3.42
N ALA A 208 7.33 -24.01 -4.09
CA ALA A 208 6.64 -25.21 -4.54
C ALA A 208 7.59 -26.40 -4.41
N ASP A 209 7.07 -27.55 -4.02
CA ASP A 209 7.84 -28.79 -4.00
C ASP A 209 8.23 -29.17 -5.44
N PRO A 210 9.53 -29.28 -5.78
CA PRO A 210 9.96 -29.72 -7.10
C PRO A 210 9.43 -31.10 -7.48
N ALA A 211 9.21 -32.00 -6.51
CA ALA A 211 8.70 -33.34 -6.75
C ALA A 211 7.21 -33.34 -7.12
N ALA A 212 6.45 -32.29 -6.77
CA ALA A 212 5.05 -32.13 -7.16
C ALA A 212 4.85 -31.94 -8.69
N ARG A 213 5.94 -31.81 -9.45
CA ARG A 213 5.94 -31.75 -10.91
C ARG A 213 5.88 -33.12 -11.56
N ASP A 214 6.23 -34.16 -10.80
CA ASP A 214 6.23 -35.51 -11.31
C ASP A 214 4.88 -36.17 -11.02
N CYS A 215 4.17 -36.52 -12.09
CA CYS A 215 2.91 -37.26 -12.02
C CYS A 215 3.07 -38.53 -11.18
N SER A 216 4.26 -39.14 -11.18
CA SER A 216 4.57 -40.35 -10.42
C SER A 216 4.44 -40.17 -8.91
N MET A 217 4.56 -38.93 -8.39
CA MET A 217 4.36 -38.62 -6.97
C MET A 217 2.97 -39.08 -6.47
N CYS A 218 1.96 -39.04 -7.35
CA CYS A 218 0.59 -39.44 -7.03
C CYS A 218 0.11 -40.64 -7.87
N HIS A 219 0.58 -40.76 -9.11
CA HIS A 219 0.18 -41.79 -10.07
C HIS A 219 1.31 -42.79 -10.29
N GLN A 220 1.35 -43.83 -9.45
CA GLN A 220 2.27 -44.94 -9.64
C GLN A 220 1.82 -45.81 -10.83
N PRO A 221 2.74 -46.32 -11.67
CA PRO A 221 2.38 -47.22 -12.76
C PRO A 221 1.71 -48.48 -12.18
N GLY A 222 0.42 -48.67 -12.48
CA GLY A 222 -0.38 -49.81 -11.99
C GLY A 222 -1.25 -49.55 -10.75
N GLY A 223 -1.30 -48.31 -10.24
CA GLY A 223 -2.23 -47.95 -9.15
C GLY A 223 -3.65 -47.70 -9.68
N GLU A 224 -4.62 -48.48 -9.23
CA GLU A 224 -6.04 -48.28 -9.57
C GLU A 224 -6.54 -46.91 -9.07
N SER A 225 -7.26 -46.19 -9.94
CA SER A 225 -8.00 -44.98 -9.59
C SER A 225 -9.19 -45.36 -8.68
N GLY A 226 -8.94 -45.40 -7.37
CA GLY A 226 -9.93 -45.72 -6.35
C GLY A 226 -10.81 -44.53 -5.98
N LYS A 227 -12.06 -44.59 -6.45
CA LYS A 227 -13.33 -43.99 -5.96
C LYS A 227 -13.35 -42.56 -5.41
#